data_AF-A0A421D6J9-F1
#
_entry.id   AF-A0A421D6J9-F1
#
_cell.length_a   1.000
_cell.length_b   1.000
_cell.length_c   1.000
_cell.angle_alpha   90.00
_cell.angle_beta   90.00
_cell.angle_gamma   90.00
#
_symmetry.space_group_name_H-M   'P 1'
#
loop_
_entity.id
_entity.type
_entity.pdbx_description
1 polymer ?
#
loop_
_entity_poly.entity_id
_entity_poly.type
_entity_poly.pdbx_seq_one_letter_code
_entity_poly.pdbx_strand_id
1 'polypeptide(L)'
;MDPDRTALKQISDSGEPPIPSLRFTYNLNEPGPEPTLRELYDMNVTRGKVTAEVRKAFLENQLDVIIEASYQSCAVPHDTYGSPPYTVLFNLVDYPSCDLPFCKAEEAADAEFVRDVQYIPAYKPKEVEGAPCHVQIVGRRLKDEALVQHAKLIESILLK
;
A
#
# COMPACT_ATOMS: atom_id res chain seq x y z
N MET A 1 5.54 13.56 -10.80
CA MET A 1 4.72 14.56 -11.48
C MET A 1 4.87 14.33 -12.96
N ASP A 2 3.78 14.29 -13.70
CA ASP A 2 3.72 13.93 -15.12
C ASP A 2 2.91 15.02 -15.86
N PRO A 3 3.53 16.15 -16.24
CA PRO A 3 2.83 17.26 -16.90
C PRO A 3 2.21 16.83 -18.23
N ASP A 4 2.83 15.85 -18.91
CA ASP A 4 2.38 15.31 -20.19
C ASP A 4 1.18 14.35 -20.06
N ARG A 5 0.78 14.01 -18.83
CA ARG A 5 -0.28 13.02 -18.52
C ARG A 5 -0.09 11.72 -19.29
N THR A 6 1.16 11.28 -19.43
CA THR A 6 1.62 10.17 -20.25
C THR A 6 0.71 8.94 -20.12
N ALA A 7 0.43 8.50 -18.89
CA ALA A 7 -0.41 7.31 -18.63
C ALA A 7 -1.85 7.49 -19.12
N LEU A 8 -2.48 8.64 -18.84
CA LEU A 8 -3.86 8.92 -19.26
C LEU A 8 -3.96 9.11 -20.78
N LYS A 9 -2.93 9.68 -21.40
CA LYS A 9 -2.84 9.81 -22.85
C LYS A 9 -2.82 8.43 -23.52
N GLN A 10 -2.00 7.52 -23.02
CA GLN A 10 -1.94 6.14 -23.54
C GLN A 10 -3.29 5.40 -23.43
N ILE A 11 -4.01 5.59 -22.31
CA ILE A 11 -5.35 5.03 -22.13
C ILE A 11 -6.34 5.66 -23.12
N SER A 12 -6.28 6.97 -23.34
CA SER A 12 -7.13 7.63 -24.34
C SER A 12 -6.83 7.18 -25.76
N ASP A 13 -5.54 7.02 -26.10
CA ASP A 13 -5.07 6.63 -27.43
C ASP A 13 -5.45 5.18 -27.78
N SER A 14 -5.70 4.32 -26.78
CA SER A 14 -6.17 2.95 -27.01
C SER A 14 -7.63 2.88 -27.46
N GLY A 15 -8.43 3.92 -27.17
CA GLY A 15 -9.87 3.95 -27.41
C GLY A 15 -10.71 3.15 -26.39
N GLU A 16 -10.09 2.60 -25.35
CA GLU A 16 -10.79 1.90 -24.27
C GLU A 16 -11.32 2.89 -23.22
N PRO A 17 -12.54 2.67 -22.68
CA PRO A 17 -13.04 3.51 -21.59
C PRO A 17 -12.21 3.28 -20.31
N PRO A 18 -11.95 4.32 -19.50
CA PRO A 18 -11.25 4.16 -18.23
C PRO A 18 -12.07 3.31 -17.27
N ILE A 19 -11.42 2.37 -16.59
CA ILE A 19 -12.06 1.58 -15.54
C ILE A 19 -12.50 2.47 -14.37
N PRO A 20 -13.62 2.17 -13.68
CA PRO A 20 -14.15 3.05 -12.63
C PRO A 20 -13.17 3.31 -11.47
N SER A 21 -12.33 2.34 -11.12
CA SER A 21 -11.28 2.50 -10.08
C SER A 21 -10.20 3.52 -10.42
N LEU A 22 -9.97 3.83 -11.70
CA LEU A 22 -8.87 4.71 -12.13
C LEU A 22 -8.97 6.11 -11.49
N ARG A 23 -10.19 6.53 -11.11
CA ARG A 23 -10.47 7.80 -10.40
C ARG A 23 -9.78 7.93 -9.05
N PHE A 24 -9.37 6.82 -8.43
CA PHE A 24 -8.67 6.84 -7.14
C PHE A 24 -7.19 7.17 -7.29
N THR A 25 -6.63 6.94 -8.49
CA THR A 25 -5.21 7.19 -8.79
C THR A 25 -5.03 8.48 -9.58
N TYR A 26 -5.94 8.78 -10.51
CA TYR A 26 -5.83 9.92 -11.41
C TYR A 26 -7.05 10.84 -11.30
N ASN A 27 -6.80 12.15 -11.41
CA ASN A 27 -7.88 13.08 -11.74
C ASN A 27 -8.23 12.94 -13.23
N LEU A 28 -9.35 12.27 -13.50
CA LEU A 28 -9.82 11.99 -14.86
C LEU A 28 -10.45 13.21 -15.51
N ASN A 29 -11.09 14.08 -14.72
CA ASN A 29 -11.93 15.16 -15.25
C ASN A 29 -11.09 16.37 -15.66
N GLU A 30 -10.12 16.77 -14.84
CA GLU A 30 -9.30 17.95 -15.12
C GLU A 30 -7.83 17.72 -14.71
N PRO A 31 -6.87 18.15 -15.55
CA PRO A 31 -5.49 18.20 -15.12
C PRO A 31 -5.34 19.21 -13.98
N GLY A 32 -4.56 18.83 -12.96
CA GLY A 32 -4.09 19.79 -11.97
C GLY A 32 -3.19 20.86 -12.60
N PRO A 33 -2.83 21.92 -11.86
CA PRO A 33 -1.88 22.92 -12.35
C PRO A 33 -0.57 22.26 -12.79
N GLU A 34 0.02 22.78 -13.87
CA GLU A 34 1.30 22.28 -14.34
C GLU A 34 2.36 22.52 -13.27
N PRO A 35 3.08 21.47 -12.86
CA PRO A 35 4.02 21.59 -11.77
C PRO A 35 5.29 22.31 -12.19
N THR A 36 5.80 23.14 -11.29
CA THR A 36 7.03 23.89 -11.45
C THR A 36 8.25 23.07 -11.05
N LEU A 37 9.41 23.47 -11.57
CA LEU A 37 10.70 22.91 -11.15
C LEU A 37 10.95 23.11 -9.64
N ARG A 38 10.44 24.20 -9.05
CA ARG A 38 10.59 24.46 -7.62
C ARG A 38 9.82 23.44 -6.79
N GLU A 39 8.58 23.16 -7.16
CA GLU A 39 7.76 22.14 -6.49
C GLU A 39 8.40 20.75 -6.57
N LEU A 40 9.02 20.41 -7.70
CA LEU A 40 9.78 19.16 -7.81
C LEU A 40 10.92 19.08 -6.78
N TYR A 41 11.67 20.16 -6.57
CA TYR A 41 12.71 20.19 -5.55
C TYR A 41 12.13 20.10 -4.14
N ASP A 42 11.06 20.84 -3.85
CA ASP A 42 10.41 20.82 -2.53
C ASP A 42 9.82 19.44 -2.21
N MET A 43 9.27 18.74 -3.21
CA MET A 43 8.84 17.34 -3.09
C MET A 43 10.00 16.40 -2.77
N ASN A 44 11.15 16.54 -3.43
CA ASN A 44 12.33 15.71 -3.14
C ASN A 44 12.86 15.93 -1.73
N VAL A 45 12.90 17.18 -1.26
CA VAL A 45 13.26 17.51 0.13
C VAL A 45 12.28 16.86 1.10
N THR A 46 10.98 16.93 0.81
CA THR A 46 9.94 16.34 1.64
C THR A 46 10.04 14.81 1.69
N ARG A 47 10.24 14.16 0.54
CA ARG A 47 10.53 12.71 0.46
C ARG A 47 11.75 12.34 1.28
N GLY A 48 12.81 13.14 1.22
CA GLY A 48 14.02 12.94 2.02
C GLY A 48 13.76 12.96 3.53
N LYS A 49 12.90 13.89 4.00
CA LYS A 49 12.47 13.96 5.41
C LYS A 49 11.68 12.71 5.82
N VAL A 50 10.69 12.32 5.03
CA VAL A 50 9.88 11.12 5.31
C VAL A 50 10.76 9.86 5.35
N THR A 51 11.68 9.72 4.39
CA THR A 51 12.64 8.60 4.34
C THR A 51 13.54 8.59 5.58
N ALA A 52 13.97 9.75 6.08
CA ALA A 52 14.76 9.85 7.29
C ALA A 52 13.99 9.41 8.53
N GLU A 53 12.70 9.75 8.66
CA GLU A 53 11.85 9.32 9.78
C GLU A 53 11.62 7.81 9.77
N VAL A 54 11.33 7.20 8.61
CA VAL A 54 11.20 5.73 8.50
C VAL A 54 12.52 5.06 8.86
N ARG A 55 13.66 5.58 8.37
CA ARG A 55 14.99 5.07 8.75
C ARG A 55 15.23 5.18 10.26
N LYS A 56 14.85 6.29 10.87
CA LYS A 56 14.99 6.53 12.31
C LYS A 56 14.21 5.49 13.11
N ALA A 57 12.98 5.17 12.70
CA ALA A 57 12.18 4.12 13.32
C ALA A 57 12.90 2.76 13.35
N PHE A 58 13.55 2.36 12.24
CA PHE A 58 14.36 1.13 12.22
C PHE A 58 15.57 1.21 13.15
N LEU A 59 16.32 2.32 13.15
CA LEU A 59 17.57 2.42 13.89
C LEU A 59 17.36 2.57 15.40
N GLU A 60 16.43 3.43 15.82
CA GLU A 60 16.19 3.70 17.25
C GLU A 60 15.59 2.49 17.96
N ASN A 61 14.74 1.74 17.26
CA ASN A 61 14.11 0.53 17.80
C ASN A 61 14.91 -0.75 17.48
N GLN A 62 16.08 -0.64 16.83
CA GLN A 62 16.94 -1.76 16.47
C GLN A 62 16.18 -2.86 15.71
N LEU A 63 15.34 -2.47 14.75
CA LEU A 63 14.51 -3.38 13.97
C LEU A 63 15.28 -3.98 12.80
N ASP A 64 15.10 -5.27 12.58
CA ASP A 64 15.51 -5.95 11.35
C ASP A 64 14.43 -5.86 10.27
N VAL A 65 13.17 -6.00 10.67
CA VAL A 65 11.97 -5.91 9.83
C VAL A 65 10.82 -5.21 10.56
N ILE A 66 9.88 -4.65 9.81
CA ILE A 66 8.57 -4.22 10.30
C ILE A 66 7.54 -5.23 9.81
N ILE A 67 6.61 -5.62 10.69
CA ILE A 67 5.44 -6.43 10.34
C ILE A 67 4.21 -5.56 10.50
N GLU A 68 3.39 -5.45 9.45
CA GLU A 68 2.15 -4.68 9.46
C GLU A 68 1.09 -5.31 8.54
N ALA A 69 -0.06 -4.66 8.40
CA ALA A 69 -1.09 -5.05 7.45
C ALA A 69 -0.88 -4.31 6.12
N SER A 70 -0.87 -5.03 5.00
CA SER A 70 -0.75 -4.42 3.66
C SER A 70 -2.01 -3.69 3.21
N TYR A 71 -3.12 -3.97 3.90
CA TYR A 71 -4.41 -3.37 3.67
C TYR A 71 -5.31 -3.62 4.88
N GLN A 72 -6.28 -2.73 5.13
CA GLN A 72 -7.16 -2.81 6.29
C GLN A 72 -8.18 -3.97 6.25
N SER A 73 -8.26 -4.71 5.14
CA SER A 73 -9.23 -5.79 4.92
C SER A 73 -8.65 -6.84 3.94
N CYS A 74 -9.48 -7.78 3.51
CA CYS A 74 -9.20 -8.70 2.40
C CYS A 74 -9.39 -8.02 1.03
N ALA A 75 -9.30 -8.80 -0.04
CA ALA A 75 -9.68 -8.37 -1.38
C ALA A 75 -11.11 -7.83 -1.39
N VAL A 76 -11.27 -6.56 -1.76
CA VAL A 76 -12.57 -5.90 -1.85
C VAL A 76 -13.23 -6.13 -3.21
N PRO A 77 -14.55 -5.90 -3.35
CA PRO A 77 -15.21 -5.91 -4.64
C PRO A 77 -14.51 -5.02 -5.68
N HIS A 78 -14.66 -5.41 -6.95
CA HIS A 78 -14.10 -4.65 -8.06
C HIS A 78 -14.45 -3.17 -7.98
N ASP A 79 -13.49 -2.32 -8.35
CA ASP A 79 -13.63 -0.85 -8.37
C ASP A 79 -13.90 -0.17 -7.02
N THR A 80 -13.68 -0.87 -5.89
CA THR A 80 -13.89 -0.30 -4.54
C THR A 80 -12.64 -0.13 -3.69
N TYR A 81 -11.46 -0.58 -4.15
CA TYR A 81 -10.20 -0.58 -3.38
C TYR A 81 -9.81 0.79 -2.82
N GLY A 82 -9.96 1.87 -3.59
CA GLY A 82 -9.60 3.21 -3.14
C GLY A 82 -8.08 3.44 -3.14
N SER A 83 -7.58 4.12 -2.11
CA SER A 83 -6.16 4.44 -1.96
C SER A 83 -5.40 3.32 -1.24
N PRO A 84 -4.15 2.98 -1.65
CA PRO A 84 -3.29 1.99 -0.99
C PRO A 84 -2.25 2.62 -0.03
N PRO A 85 -2.62 3.28 1.10
CA PRO A 85 -1.65 4.02 1.91
C PRO A 85 -0.59 3.13 2.57
N TYR A 86 -0.97 1.91 2.98
CA TYR A 86 -0.10 0.94 3.65
C TYR A 86 1.10 0.53 2.78
N THR A 87 0.86 0.24 1.49
CA THR A 87 1.91 -0.21 0.58
C THR A 87 2.63 0.93 -0.14
N VAL A 88 1.93 2.03 -0.49
CA VAL A 88 2.55 3.17 -1.19
C VAL A 88 3.64 3.85 -0.36
N LEU A 89 3.54 3.82 0.98
CA LEU A 89 4.58 4.36 1.84
C LEU A 89 5.96 3.75 1.52
N PHE A 90 6.04 2.43 1.34
CA PHE A 90 7.29 1.73 1.10
C PHE A 90 7.81 1.89 -0.33
N ASN A 91 6.90 2.11 -1.30
CA ASN A 91 7.28 2.58 -2.64
C ASN A 91 7.92 3.98 -2.58
N LEU A 92 7.36 4.89 -1.79
CA LEU A 92 7.86 6.27 -1.67
C LEU A 92 9.28 6.30 -1.07
N VAL A 93 9.52 5.54 -0.01
CA VAL A 93 10.82 5.52 0.67
C VAL A 93 11.83 4.53 0.07
N ASP A 94 11.43 3.75 -0.94
CA ASP A 94 12.26 2.77 -1.64
C ASP A 94 12.73 1.63 -0.70
N TYR A 95 11.80 1.03 0.03
CA TYR A 95 12.07 -0.06 0.98
C TYR A 95 11.46 -1.36 0.44
N PRO A 96 12.20 -2.48 0.43
CA PRO A 96 11.65 -3.74 -0.03
C PRO A 96 10.60 -4.23 0.95
N SER A 97 9.50 -4.79 0.43
CA SER A 97 8.48 -5.47 1.21
C SER A 97 7.98 -6.72 0.51
N CYS A 98 7.38 -7.61 1.27
CA CYS A 98 6.70 -8.81 0.74
C CYS A 98 5.46 -9.14 1.58
N ASP A 99 4.47 -9.71 0.93
CA ASP A 99 3.21 -10.11 1.54
C ASP A 99 3.15 -11.62 1.71
N LEU A 100 2.83 -12.07 2.93
CA LEU A 100 2.63 -13.47 3.24
C LEU A 100 1.14 -13.74 3.48
N PRO A 101 0.54 -14.75 2.84
CA PRO A 101 -0.80 -15.19 3.18
C PRO A 101 -0.86 -15.68 4.64
N PHE A 102 -1.85 -15.23 5.39
CA PHE A 102 -2.04 -15.64 6.78
C PHE A 102 -3.51 -15.55 7.15
N CYS A 103 -4.08 -16.61 7.74
CA CYS A 103 -5.49 -16.71 8.13
C CYS A 103 -6.49 -16.51 6.96
N LYS A 104 -7.77 -16.58 7.32
CA LYS A 104 -8.91 -16.22 6.47
C LYS A 104 -9.84 -15.32 7.28
N ALA A 105 -10.57 -14.44 6.60
CA ALA A 105 -11.58 -13.62 7.28
C ALA A 105 -12.73 -14.49 7.79
N GLU A 106 -13.23 -14.15 8.98
CA GLU A 106 -14.29 -14.87 9.66
C GLU A 106 -15.17 -13.85 10.38
N GLU A 107 -16.37 -13.58 9.87
CA GLU A 107 -17.28 -12.52 10.34
C GLU A 107 -17.48 -12.56 11.86
N ALA A 108 -17.66 -13.77 12.41
CA ALA A 108 -17.94 -13.96 13.83
C ALA A 108 -16.72 -13.63 14.71
N ALA A 109 -15.52 -14.06 14.29
CA ALA A 109 -14.28 -13.79 15.02
C ALA A 109 -13.82 -12.33 14.83
N ASP A 110 -14.05 -11.75 13.66
CA ASP A 110 -13.67 -10.38 13.34
C ASP A 110 -14.49 -9.34 14.11
N ALA A 111 -15.69 -9.69 14.56
CA ALA A 111 -16.63 -8.77 15.20
C ALA A 111 -16.06 -8.04 16.42
N GLU A 112 -15.15 -8.67 17.19
CA GLU A 112 -14.51 -8.03 18.34
C GLU A 112 -13.45 -6.99 17.96
N PHE A 113 -12.89 -7.10 16.74
CA PHE A 113 -11.82 -6.23 16.24
C PHE A 113 -12.37 -5.06 15.41
N VAL A 114 -13.65 -5.07 15.04
CA VAL A 114 -14.30 -3.97 14.35
C VAL A 114 -14.41 -2.77 15.30
N ARG A 115 -13.83 -1.65 14.88
CA ARG A 115 -13.84 -0.39 15.64
C ARG A 115 -14.94 0.54 15.13
N ASP A 116 -15.40 1.44 16.00
CA ASP A 116 -16.30 2.54 15.63
C ASP A 116 -15.50 3.66 14.93
N VAL A 117 -15.04 3.37 13.70
CA VAL A 117 -14.31 4.28 12.83
C VAL A 117 -14.82 4.18 11.40
N GLN A 118 -14.64 5.24 10.62
CA GLN A 118 -14.94 5.19 9.20
C GLN A 118 -13.83 4.45 8.46
N TYR A 119 -14.10 3.21 8.06
CA TYR A 119 -13.26 2.48 7.11
C TYR A 119 -13.48 3.00 5.69
N ILE A 120 -12.39 3.25 4.97
CA ILE A 120 -12.43 3.72 3.58
C ILE A 120 -11.54 2.82 2.73
N PRO A 121 -12.11 1.95 1.88
CA PRO A 121 -13.55 1.64 1.73
C PRO A 121 -14.15 0.96 2.96
N ALA A 122 -15.48 0.94 3.04
CA ALA A 122 -16.20 0.34 4.15
C ALA A 122 -15.82 -1.14 4.34
N TYR A 123 -15.49 -1.53 5.58
CA TYR A 123 -15.29 -2.93 5.90
C TYR A 123 -16.65 -3.65 5.96
N LYS A 124 -16.79 -4.72 5.19
CA LYS A 124 -18.02 -5.52 5.10
C LYS A 124 -17.68 -7.00 5.31
N PRO A 125 -17.69 -7.49 6.58
CA PRO A 125 -17.23 -8.84 6.92
C PRO A 125 -17.88 -9.94 6.09
N LYS A 126 -19.21 -9.86 5.91
CA LYS A 126 -20.00 -10.81 5.09
C LYS A 126 -19.54 -10.95 3.65
N GLU A 127 -19.03 -9.87 3.04
CA GLU A 127 -18.59 -9.89 1.64
C GLU A 127 -17.22 -10.55 1.47
N VAL A 128 -16.46 -10.71 2.56
CA VAL A 128 -15.09 -11.25 2.54
C VAL A 128 -14.94 -12.56 3.34
N GLU A 129 -16.04 -13.14 3.83
CA GLU A 129 -16.04 -14.40 4.59
C GLU A 129 -15.22 -15.49 3.87
N GLY A 130 -14.25 -16.07 4.59
CA GLY A 130 -13.36 -17.10 4.07
C GLY A 130 -12.30 -16.64 3.06
N ALA A 131 -12.24 -15.35 2.73
CA ALA A 131 -11.20 -14.79 1.88
C ALA A 131 -9.82 -14.86 2.56
N PRO A 132 -8.72 -15.04 1.81
CA PRO A 132 -7.39 -15.07 2.39
C PRO A 132 -7.01 -13.68 2.94
N CYS A 133 -6.46 -13.67 4.15
CA CYS A 133 -5.82 -12.48 4.71
C CYS A 133 -4.30 -12.53 4.49
N HIS A 134 -3.61 -11.48 4.93
CA HIS A 134 -2.19 -11.30 4.69
C HIS A 134 -1.51 -10.51 5.80
N VAL A 135 -0.19 -10.61 5.84
CA VAL A 135 0.69 -9.71 6.59
C VAL A 135 1.79 -9.21 5.66
N GLN A 136 2.11 -7.92 5.76
CA GLN A 136 3.26 -7.33 5.05
C GLN A 136 4.48 -7.38 5.96
N ILE A 137 5.61 -7.77 5.39
CA ILE A 137 6.92 -7.68 6.02
C ILE A 137 7.76 -6.71 5.22
N VAL A 138 8.32 -5.71 5.90
CA VAL A 138 9.09 -4.64 5.30
C VAL A 138 10.52 -4.71 5.82
N GLY A 139 11.47 -4.74 4.88
CA GLY A 139 12.90 -4.70 5.14
C GLY A 139 13.47 -3.29 4.99
N ARG A 140 14.77 -3.16 5.30
CA ARG A 140 15.50 -1.92 5.03
C ARG A 140 15.86 -1.83 3.54
N ARG A 141 15.94 -0.60 3.01
CA ARG A 141 16.40 -0.32 1.65
C ARG A 141 17.67 -1.10 1.28
N LEU A 142 17.65 -1.78 0.12
CA LEU A 142 18.73 -2.62 -0.42
C LEU A 142 19.10 -3.81 0.49
N LYS A 143 18.12 -4.40 1.18
CA LYS A 143 18.29 -5.59 2.04
C LYS A 143 17.29 -6.69 1.69
N ASP A 144 16.98 -6.82 0.42
CA ASP A 144 16.04 -7.77 -0.17
C ASP A 144 16.35 -9.21 0.24
N GLU A 145 17.61 -9.63 0.19
CA GLU A 145 17.99 -11.00 0.58
C GLU A 145 17.77 -11.26 2.07
N ALA A 146 18.07 -10.27 2.92
CA ALA A 146 17.81 -10.38 4.36
C ALA A 146 16.30 -10.43 4.63
N LEU A 147 15.51 -9.59 3.95
CA LEU A 147 14.06 -9.61 4.02
C LEU A 147 13.51 -11.00 3.66
N VAL A 148 13.98 -11.61 2.57
CA VAL A 148 13.54 -12.97 2.16
C VAL A 148 13.88 -14.01 3.23
N GLN A 149 15.03 -13.92 3.91
CA GLN A 149 15.35 -14.84 5.02
C GLN A 149 14.40 -14.66 6.21
N HIS A 150 14.11 -13.41 6.58
CA HIS A 150 13.13 -13.11 7.64
C HIS A 150 11.73 -13.58 7.25
N ALA A 151 11.32 -13.38 6.00
CA ALA A 151 10.02 -13.80 5.48
C ALA A 151 9.85 -15.33 5.55
N LYS A 152 10.87 -16.11 5.15
CA LYS A 152 10.86 -17.58 5.29
C LYS A 152 10.70 -18.03 6.74
N LEU A 153 11.39 -17.38 7.67
CA LEU A 153 11.26 -17.69 9.09
C LEU A 153 9.83 -17.39 9.58
N ILE A 154 9.30 -16.21 9.25
CA ILE A 154 7.96 -15.79 9.66
C ILE A 154 6.90 -16.70 9.05
N GLU A 155 6.97 -16.99 7.76
CA GLU A 155 6.10 -17.94 7.06
C GLU A 155 6.09 -19.31 7.77
N SER A 156 7.25 -19.83 8.17
CA SER A 156 7.36 -21.11 8.87
C SER A 156 6.68 -21.14 10.25
N ILE A 157 6.42 -19.98 10.84
CA ILE A 157 5.70 -19.83 12.11
C ILE A 157 4.21 -19.67 11.83
N LEU A 158 3.84 -18.87 10.83
CA LEU A 158 2.45 -18.59 10.46
C LEU A 158 1.73 -19.81 9.85
N LEU A 159 2.45 -20.73 9.23
CA LEU A 159 1.91 -21.97 8.63
C LEU A 159 1.86 -23.17 9.60
N LYS A 160 2.19 -22.99 10.88
CA LYS A 160 2.03 -24.02 11.91
C LYS A 160 0.68 -23.93 12.58
#